data_AF-A0A842UUR1-F1
#
_entry.id   AF-A0A842UUR1-F1
#
_cell.length_a   1.000
_cell.length_b   1.000
_cell.length_c   1.000
_cell.angle_alpha   90.00
_cell.angle_beta   90.00
_cell.angle_gamma   90.00
#
_symmetry.space_group_name_H-M   'P 1'
#
loop_
_entity.id
_entity.type
_entity.pdbx_description
1 polymer ?
#
loop_
_entity_poly.entity_id
_entity_poly.type
_entity_poly.pdbx_seq_one_letter_code
_entity_poly.pdbx_strand_id
1 'polypeptide(L)'
;MTSYDCKGAKITAELRRLSLDRAMMSEFLANEDFYRKKAVASTPAEARKMYDNLSYYWPIIHRWNSRPRIYHAYGMHIRRISDLRKILLAANGGHIKTGKDMSCSPQQTAAEQRGESCYLGLDQRVKGQERTADAPKANRAQKCEKPSYRDISSSPSQDPKRDVSMIKDIRQKREQASIYAPEPSMTFDEAFLLRYFKHKGLVGEQATALLSTYGLIHKLCFGVEGHSSSGKSFTLNNIVDLIGDEHIGRVELGSKRSAWYRDDLDEKQVLYFTELQKAADNKDIMEILKNLGEGTDAVREITVPGRKGKRETVKAVIQAGKGVAYTLATENLFKKDIELSTRYWQVYTDISDEQTRRIEEARALRANLGEDLSLMEQEEISMLRQHLISCLHTPGMRYVNPYRMGFFGQGKQPVKARRFQDHLIRMVEGCAKFHYGERLRDDDKLLVELSDMYTIHRCYSKQFVMSINNIPFLGDVVLDRFEAQEDAGEGKGKPGLSPEEMFNAMLEDYSSLTQDYISHVFTQLANSGFLMEEGRRKYTLGKRQDYSFATSMDWQQVWLRGMAFMQEWYPDSLEEWKEKQLTDGSLVVWDPLTEHDVVLFSPGHDKS
;
A
#
# COMPACT_ATOMS: atom_id res chain seq x y z
N MET A 1 15.15 -4.06 -44.71
CA MET A 1 16.58 -3.79 -44.40
C MET A 1 16.81 -3.14 -43.03
N THR A 2 15.83 -3.12 -42.12
CA THR A 2 15.88 -2.30 -40.89
C THR A 2 16.03 -3.08 -39.56
N SER A 3 16.19 -4.41 -39.57
CA SER A 3 16.41 -5.20 -38.33
C SER A 3 17.88 -5.53 -38.03
N TYR A 4 18.79 -5.34 -39.00
CA TYR A 4 20.21 -5.60 -38.81
C TYR A 4 20.96 -4.42 -38.18
N ASP A 5 20.49 -3.18 -38.35
CA ASP A 5 21.15 -1.98 -37.80
C ASP A 5 21.05 -1.86 -36.28
N CYS A 6 19.92 -2.26 -35.67
CA CYS A 6 19.74 -2.19 -34.22
C CYS A 6 20.65 -3.18 -33.46
N LYS A 7 20.97 -4.33 -34.06
CA LYS A 7 21.92 -5.30 -33.48
C LYS A 7 23.36 -4.78 -33.58
N GLY A 8 23.72 -4.12 -34.68
CA GLY A 8 25.03 -3.47 -34.85
C GLY A 8 25.26 -2.37 -33.80
N ALA A 9 24.29 -1.48 -33.61
CA ALA A 9 24.37 -0.40 -32.63
C ALA A 9 24.51 -0.91 -31.18
N LYS A 10 23.77 -1.98 -30.81
CA LYS A 10 23.86 -2.62 -29.49
C LYS A 10 25.23 -3.26 -29.25
N ILE A 11 25.79 -3.94 -30.25
CA ILE A 11 27.14 -4.54 -30.16
C ILE A 11 28.21 -3.46 -30.05
N THR A 12 28.10 -2.37 -30.83
CA THR A 12 29.07 -1.27 -30.77
C THR A 12 29.02 -0.52 -29.44
N ALA A 13 27.84 -0.28 -28.87
CA ALA A 13 27.70 0.34 -27.56
C ALA A 13 28.31 -0.52 -26.44
N GLU A 14 28.05 -1.83 -26.45
CA GLU A 14 28.63 -2.75 -25.48
C GLU A 14 30.15 -2.86 -25.63
N LEU A 15 30.69 -2.91 -26.86
CA LEU A 15 32.13 -2.93 -27.10
C LEU A 15 32.83 -1.63 -26.66
N ARG A 16 32.22 -0.46 -26.88
CA ARG A 16 32.74 0.83 -26.39
C ARG A 16 32.75 0.87 -24.86
N ARG A 17 31.68 0.38 -24.23
CA ARG A 17 31.57 0.28 -22.78
C ARG A 17 32.61 -0.65 -22.17
N LEU A 18 32.82 -1.82 -22.78
CA LEU A 18 33.87 -2.77 -22.38
C LEU A 18 35.28 -2.20 -22.55
N SER A 19 35.52 -1.39 -23.59
CA SER A 19 36.77 -0.67 -23.78
C SER A 19 37.03 0.36 -22.68
N LEU A 20 35.98 1.06 -22.23
CA LEU A 20 36.06 2.06 -21.16
C LEU A 20 36.35 1.39 -19.80
N ASP A 21 35.61 0.32 -19.49
CA ASP A 21 35.82 -0.50 -18.28
C ASP A 21 37.26 -1.06 -18.25
N ARG A 22 37.79 -1.47 -19.42
CA ARG A 22 39.17 -1.96 -19.54
C ARG A 22 40.21 -0.86 -19.31
N ALA A 23 40.02 0.33 -19.87
CA ALA A 23 40.94 1.45 -19.68
C ALA A 23 41.01 1.88 -18.20
N MET A 24 39.85 1.99 -17.54
CA MET A 24 39.77 2.33 -16.11
C MET A 24 40.40 1.25 -15.22
N MET A 25 40.18 -0.02 -15.54
CA MET A 25 40.83 -1.12 -14.80
C MET A 25 42.34 -1.16 -15.02
N SER A 26 42.82 -0.87 -16.23
CA SER A 26 44.26 -0.75 -16.51
C SER A 26 44.90 0.40 -15.73
N GLU A 27 44.23 1.54 -15.61
CA GLU A 27 44.68 2.67 -14.78
C GLU A 27 44.73 2.30 -13.29
N PHE A 28 43.69 1.64 -12.78
CA PHE A 28 43.69 1.16 -11.40
C PHE A 28 44.85 0.19 -11.14
N LEU A 29 45.08 -0.77 -12.04
CA LEU A 29 46.14 -1.77 -11.90
C LEU A 29 47.54 -1.15 -12.01
N ALA A 30 47.73 -0.14 -12.84
CA ALA A 30 48.99 0.60 -12.93
C ALA A 30 49.34 1.32 -11.61
N ASN A 31 48.34 1.62 -10.78
CA ASN A 31 48.49 2.31 -9.51
C ASN A 31 48.28 1.40 -8.28
N GLU A 32 48.09 0.09 -8.46
CA GLU A 32 47.74 -0.86 -7.39
C GLU A 32 48.76 -0.86 -6.25
N ASP A 33 50.06 -0.90 -6.59
CA ASP A 33 51.15 -0.90 -5.60
C ASP A 33 51.23 0.41 -4.82
N PHE A 34 50.88 1.53 -5.45
CA PHE A 34 50.79 2.83 -4.77
C PHE A 34 49.66 2.81 -3.73
N TYR A 35 48.47 2.32 -4.11
CA TYR A 35 47.35 2.21 -3.19
C TYR A 35 47.62 1.24 -2.04
N ARG A 36 48.28 0.10 -2.29
CA ARG A 36 48.68 -0.86 -1.24
C ARG A 36 49.67 -0.25 -0.25
N LYS A 37 50.76 0.34 -0.74
CA LYS A 37 51.80 0.93 0.12
C LYS A 37 51.24 2.07 0.96
N LYS A 38 50.38 2.89 0.36
CA LYS A 38 49.78 4.04 1.05
C LYS A 38 48.70 3.61 2.05
N ALA A 39 47.89 2.58 1.76
CA ALA A 39 46.88 2.04 2.67
C ALA A 39 47.48 1.45 3.96
N VAL A 40 48.69 0.88 3.90
CA VAL A 40 49.39 0.33 5.07
C VAL A 40 50.02 1.43 5.94
N ALA A 41 50.37 2.58 5.33
CA ALA A 41 51.01 3.70 6.00
C ALA A 41 50.05 4.84 6.41
N SER A 42 48.78 4.77 6.01
CA SER A 42 47.80 5.84 6.18
C SER A 42 47.13 5.83 7.55
N THR A 43 46.86 7.04 8.07
CA THR A 43 45.95 7.24 9.21
C THR A 43 44.50 6.84 8.84
N PRO A 44 43.61 6.57 9.82
CA PRO A 44 42.21 6.20 9.53
C PRO A 44 41.47 7.21 8.62
N ALA A 45 41.73 8.50 8.79
CA ALA A 45 41.13 9.55 7.95
C ALA A 45 41.62 9.49 6.49
N GLU A 46 42.91 9.21 6.29
CA GLU A 46 43.50 9.04 4.95
C GLU A 46 43.04 7.73 4.29
N ALA A 47 42.91 6.65 5.08
CA ALA A 47 42.36 5.38 4.62
C ALA A 47 40.90 5.54 4.16
N ARG A 48 40.10 6.33 4.88
CA ARG A 48 38.72 6.66 4.49
C ARG A 48 38.67 7.44 3.17
N LYS A 49 39.51 8.47 3.02
CA LYS A 49 39.60 9.23 1.76
C LYS A 49 40.04 8.35 0.58
N MET A 50 40.94 7.40 0.81
CA MET A 50 41.34 6.42 -0.20
C MET A 50 40.22 5.43 -0.53
N TYR A 51 39.45 5.00 0.47
CA TYR A 51 38.28 4.15 0.26
C TYR A 51 37.23 4.86 -0.61
N ASP A 52 36.96 6.14 -0.33
CA ASP A 52 35.99 6.93 -1.09
C ASP A 52 36.45 7.11 -2.55
N ASN A 53 37.74 7.37 -2.78
CA ASN A 53 38.31 7.43 -4.14
C ASN A 53 38.24 6.09 -4.89
N LEU A 54 38.35 4.97 -4.16
CA LEU A 54 38.27 3.62 -4.76
C LEU A 54 36.84 3.12 -4.95
N SER A 55 35.87 3.69 -4.23
CA SER A 55 34.45 3.33 -4.33
C SER A 55 33.90 3.53 -5.76
N TYR A 56 34.48 4.46 -6.51
CA TYR A 56 34.19 4.70 -7.92
C TYR A 56 34.40 3.46 -8.81
N TYR A 57 35.35 2.57 -8.45
CA TYR A 57 35.63 1.35 -9.20
C TYR A 57 34.73 0.16 -8.80
N TRP A 58 33.99 0.25 -7.68
CA TRP A 58 33.22 -0.89 -7.15
C TRP A 58 32.08 -1.39 -8.03
N PRO A 59 31.31 -0.53 -8.73
CA PRO A 59 30.31 -1.00 -9.68
C PRO A 59 30.90 -1.82 -10.83
N ILE A 60 32.11 -1.46 -11.30
CA ILE A 60 32.82 -2.16 -12.37
C ILE A 60 33.23 -3.56 -11.88
N ILE A 61 33.78 -3.63 -10.67
CA ILE A 61 34.24 -4.89 -10.06
C ILE A 61 33.07 -5.83 -9.74
N HIS A 62 31.95 -5.30 -9.22
CA HIS A 62 30.75 -6.09 -8.97
C HIS A 62 30.17 -6.68 -10.27
N ARG A 63 30.16 -5.91 -11.36
CA ARG A 63 29.75 -6.40 -12.68
C ARG A 63 30.67 -7.50 -13.20
N TRP A 64 31.99 -7.35 -13.07
CA TRP A 64 32.95 -8.38 -13.50
C TRP A 64 32.81 -9.68 -12.69
N ASN A 65 32.52 -9.57 -11.39
CA ASN A 65 32.23 -10.74 -10.53
C ASN A 65 30.95 -11.49 -10.92
N SER A 66 29.96 -10.79 -11.47
CA SER A 66 28.67 -11.39 -11.85
C SER A 66 28.70 -12.16 -13.19
N ARG A 67 29.78 -12.06 -13.97
CA ARG A 67 29.91 -12.69 -15.30
C ARG A 67 31.22 -13.48 -15.48
N PRO A 68 31.46 -14.54 -14.67
CA PRO A 68 32.76 -15.21 -14.58
C PRO A 68 33.24 -15.87 -15.89
N ARG A 69 32.33 -16.26 -16.80
CA ARG A 69 32.69 -16.91 -18.08
C ARG A 69 33.36 -15.98 -19.10
N ILE A 70 33.20 -14.65 -18.96
CA ILE A 70 33.74 -13.67 -19.92
C ILE A 70 35.13 -13.17 -19.49
N TYR A 71 35.48 -13.27 -18.21
CA TYR A 71 36.63 -12.55 -17.62
C TYR A 71 37.68 -13.46 -16.97
N HIS A 72 37.88 -14.67 -17.50
CA HIS A 72 38.79 -15.67 -16.90
C HIS A 72 40.24 -15.15 -16.74
N ALA A 73 40.68 -14.24 -17.60
CA ALA A 73 42.02 -13.63 -17.55
C ALA A 73 42.23 -12.64 -16.37
N TYR A 74 41.15 -12.14 -15.75
CA TYR A 74 41.23 -11.09 -14.72
C TYR A 74 40.97 -11.58 -13.29
N GLY A 75 40.77 -12.89 -13.10
CA GLY A 75 40.43 -13.48 -11.79
C GLY A 75 41.47 -13.23 -10.69
N MET A 76 42.77 -13.11 -11.04
CA MET A 76 43.81 -12.73 -10.07
C MET A 76 43.66 -11.27 -9.60
N HIS A 77 43.31 -10.35 -10.48
CA HIS A 77 43.17 -8.92 -10.16
C HIS A 77 41.98 -8.66 -9.24
N ILE A 78 40.86 -9.34 -9.49
CA ILE A 78 39.66 -9.25 -8.65
C ILE A 78 39.95 -9.69 -7.19
N ARG A 79 40.72 -10.76 -7.00
CA ARG A 79 41.14 -11.20 -5.66
C ARG A 79 42.00 -10.15 -4.96
N ARG A 80 42.98 -9.58 -5.67
CA ARG A 80 43.88 -8.55 -5.11
C ARG A 80 43.15 -7.29 -4.67
N ILE A 81 42.10 -6.89 -5.40
CA ILE A 81 41.27 -5.72 -5.05
C ILE A 81 40.36 -6.00 -3.86
N SER A 82 39.79 -7.21 -3.79
CA SER A 82 39.06 -7.68 -2.61
C SER A 82 39.93 -7.64 -1.35
N ASP A 83 41.21 -8.00 -1.46
CA ASP A 83 42.15 -7.93 -0.35
C ASP A 83 42.52 -6.49 0.03
N LEU A 84 42.70 -5.58 -0.96
CA LEU A 84 42.89 -4.15 -0.68
C LEU A 84 41.69 -3.53 0.04
N ARG A 85 40.47 -3.94 -0.33
CA ARG A 85 39.24 -3.52 0.37
C ARG A 85 39.23 -3.97 1.83
N LYS A 86 39.65 -5.21 2.12
CA LYS A 86 39.75 -5.70 3.50
C LYS A 86 40.77 -4.91 4.31
N ILE A 87 41.92 -4.58 3.72
CA ILE A 87 42.97 -3.77 4.36
C ILE A 87 42.42 -2.38 4.72
N LEU A 88 41.75 -1.70 3.78
CA LEU A 88 41.18 -0.37 4.02
C LEU A 88 40.05 -0.37 5.05
N LEU A 89 39.20 -1.40 5.05
CA LEU A 89 38.13 -1.54 6.06
C LEU A 89 38.70 -1.80 7.46
N ALA A 90 39.76 -2.60 7.57
CA ALA A 90 40.46 -2.83 8.84
C ALA A 90 41.17 -1.56 9.34
N ALA A 91 41.82 -0.81 8.45
CA ALA A 91 42.48 0.47 8.79
C ALA A 91 41.49 1.56 9.26
N ASN A 92 40.22 1.48 8.85
CA ASN A 92 39.15 2.39 9.26
C ASN A 92 38.42 1.93 10.55
N GLY A 93 39.00 0.99 11.31
CA GLY A 93 38.42 0.50 12.57
C GLY A 93 37.20 -0.42 12.40
N GLY A 94 36.93 -0.92 11.19
CA GLY A 94 35.83 -1.85 10.94
C GLY A 94 36.20 -3.28 11.36
N HIS A 95 35.45 -3.87 12.29
CA HIS A 95 35.58 -5.30 12.62
C HIS A 95 35.07 -6.18 11.46
N ILE A 96 35.96 -6.98 10.87
CA ILE A 96 35.59 -8.09 9.99
C ILE A 96 35.39 -9.34 10.86
N LYS A 97 34.15 -9.78 11.07
CA LYS A 97 33.88 -11.09 11.68
C LYS A 97 34.29 -12.19 10.70
N THR A 98 35.36 -12.90 10.99
CA THR A 98 35.72 -14.15 10.30
C THR A 98 35.06 -15.32 11.02
N GLY A 99 34.40 -16.21 10.27
CA GLY A 99 33.63 -17.34 10.82
C GLY A 99 34.49 -18.49 11.36
N LYS A 100 35.41 -18.21 12.28
CA LYS A 100 36.30 -19.22 12.88
C LYS A 100 36.30 -19.28 14.41
N ASP A 101 35.41 -18.56 15.08
CA ASP A 101 35.21 -18.65 16.53
C ASP A 101 33.94 -19.46 16.86
N MET A 102 34.01 -20.77 16.62
CA MET A 102 33.18 -21.76 17.30
C MET A 102 34.04 -22.99 17.58
N SER A 103 34.70 -23.00 18.74
CA SER A 103 35.43 -24.16 19.26
C SER A 103 34.48 -25.08 20.05
N CYS A 104 34.49 -26.36 19.68
CA CYS A 104 33.84 -27.46 20.36
C CYS A 104 34.34 -27.70 21.79
N SER A 105 33.44 -28.15 22.67
CA SER A 105 33.76 -29.04 23.80
C SER A 105 33.09 -30.41 23.58
N PRO A 106 33.78 -31.55 23.81
CA PRO A 106 33.25 -32.88 23.53
C PRO A 106 32.69 -33.58 24.78
N GLN A 107 31.58 -34.30 24.64
CA GLN A 107 31.29 -35.54 25.38
C GLN A 107 30.07 -36.28 24.78
N GLN A 108 30.34 -37.49 24.25
CA GLN A 108 29.59 -38.76 24.45
C GLN A 108 28.09 -38.83 24.08
N THR A 109 27.53 -39.85 23.42
CA THR A 109 27.96 -41.00 22.61
C THR A 109 26.68 -41.64 22.07
N ALA A 110 26.74 -42.20 20.85
CA ALA A 110 26.05 -43.41 20.38
C ALA A 110 24.54 -43.62 20.63
N ALA A 111 23.77 -43.61 19.53
CA ALA A 111 22.96 -44.79 19.16
C ALA A 111 22.66 -44.75 17.66
N GLU A 112 23.24 -45.73 16.99
CA GLU A 112 23.18 -46.05 15.59
C GLU A 112 21.82 -46.60 15.13
N GLN A 113 21.60 -46.44 13.82
CA GLN A 113 21.00 -47.44 12.92
C GLN A 113 19.56 -47.91 13.22
N ARG A 114 18.64 -47.51 12.34
CA ARG A 114 17.85 -48.43 11.51
C ARG A 114 17.09 -47.64 10.44
N GLY A 115 17.43 -47.91 9.20
CA GLY A 115 16.55 -47.63 8.07
C GLY A 115 15.47 -48.71 7.97
N GLU A 116 14.32 -48.31 7.43
CA GLU A 116 13.26 -49.08 6.76
C GLU A 116 12.07 -48.10 6.66
N SER A 117 11.75 -47.52 5.50
CA SER A 117 11.00 -48.11 4.38
C SER A 117 9.78 -48.92 4.82
N CYS A 118 8.60 -48.29 4.86
CA CYS A 118 7.31 -48.93 4.54
C CYS A 118 6.25 -47.86 4.25
N TYR A 119 5.87 -47.73 2.97
CA TYR A 119 4.59 -47.14 2.54
C TYR A 119 3.63 -48.32 2.31
N LEU A 120 2.62 -48.44 3.17
CA LEU A 120 1.38 -49.19 2.96
C LEU A 120 0.29 -48.18 3.38
N GLY A 121 -0.65 -47.75 2.53
CA GLY A 121 -1.48 -48.58 1.67
C GLY A 121 -2.63 -49.12 2.50
N LEU A 122 -3.67 -48.32 2.75
CA LEU A 122 -4.99 -48.82 3.17
C LEU A 122 -6.10 -47.90 2.67
N ASP A 123 -6.79 -48.45 1.68
CA ASP A 123 -8.04 -48.07 1.07
C ASP A 123 -9.15 -48.75 1.88
N GLN A 124 -10.14 -48.02 2.41
CA GLN A 124 -11.41 -48.62 2.82
C GLN A 124 -12.59 -47.71 2.50
N ARG A 125 -13.35 -48.19 1.51
CA ARG A 125 -14.73 -47.84 1.17
C ARG A 125 -15.67 -48.02 2.37
N VAL A 126 -16.57 -47.06 2.56
CA VAL A 126 -17.86 -47.31 3.23
C VAL A 126 -18.98 -46.81 2.31
N LYS A 127 -19.83 -47.75 1.91
CA LYS A 127 -21.12 -47.56 1.26
C LYS A 127 -22.16 -47.16 2.31
N GLY A 128 -23.08 -46.27 1.97
CA GLY A 128 -24.36 -46.09 2.66
C GLY A 128 -25.31 -45.33 1.75
N GLN A 129 -26.12 -46.03 0.95
CA GLN A 129 -27.51 -46.44 1.22
C GLN A 129 -28.50 -45.28 1.28
N GLU A 130 -29.24 -45.16 0.18
CA GLU A 130 -30.50 -44.45 0.00
C GLU A 130 -31.57 -44.98 0.98
N ARG A 131 -32.33 -44.05 1.57
CA ARG A 131 -33.68 -44.32 2.06
C ARG A 131 -34.60 -43.16 1.72
N THR A 132 -35.63 -43.52 0.97
CA THR A 132 -36.91 -42.83 0.78
C THR A 132 -37.72 -42.82 2.08
N ALA A 133 -38.46 -41.75 2.35
CA ALA A 133 -39.73 -41.77 3.09
C ALA A 133 -40.40 -40.38 3.06
N ASP A 134 -41.51 -40.32 2.31
CA ASP A 134 -42.84 -39.84 2.68
C ASP A 134 -43.06 -38.53 3.49
N ALA A 135 -43.93 -37.71 2.89
CA ALA A 135 -44.61 -36.58 3.49
C ALA A 135 -45.56 -36.98 4.64
N PRO A 136 -45.93 -36.03 5.51
CA PRO A 136 -47.33 -35.61 5.45
C PRO A 136 -47.57 -34.11 5.60
N LYS A 137 -48.62 -33.64 4.92
CA LYS A 137 -49.34 -32.38 5.14
C LYS A 137 -50.12 -32.46 6.46
N ALA A 138 -50.17 -31.37 7.23
CA ALA A 138 -51.43 -30.73 7.67
C ALA A 138 -51.18 -29.63 8.73
N ASN A 139 -51.65 -28.42 8.39
CA ASN A 139 -52.42 -27.47 9.20
C ASN A 139 -52.13 -27.33 10.71
N ARG A 140 -51.69 -26.13 11.10
CA ARG A 140 -52.40 -25.34 12.12
C ARG A 140 -52.04 -23.86 12.05
N ALA A 141 -53.04 -23.05 11.70
CA ALA A 141 -53.03 -21.61 11.93
C ALA A 141 -53.01 -21.35 13.44
N GLN A 142 -52.07 -20.54 13.91
CA GLN A 142 -52.04 -20.06 15.28
C GLN A 142 -51.90 -18.53 15.25
N LYS A 143 -52.93 -17.89 15.82
CA LYS A 143 -53.07 -16.44 16.00
C LYS A 143 -51.83 -15.84 16.64
N CYS A 144 -51.28 -14.79 16.04
CA CYS A 144 -50.39 -13.86 16.72
C CYS A 144 -51.21 -12.99 17.69
N GLU A 145 -51.17 -13.33 18.97
CA GLU A 145 -51.54 -12.41 20.05
C GLU A 145 -50.37 -11.47 20.32
N LYS A 146 -50.66 -10.17 20.40
CA LYS A 146 -49.71 -9.11 20.75
C LYS A 146 -49.24 -9.32 22.20
N PRO A 147 -47.94 -9.23 22.52
CA PRO A 147 -47.51 -9.21 23.91
C PRO A 147 -47.84 -7.85 24.53
N SER A 148 -48.65 -7.87 25.60
CA SER A 148 -48.86 -6.71 26.46
C SER A 148 -47.58 -6.46 27.27
N TYR A 149 -47.01 -5.27 27.13
CA TYR A 149 -45.98 -4.76 28.04
C TYR A 149 -46.59 -4.62 29.44
N ARG A 150 -46.08 -5.42 30.39
CA ARG A 150 -46.22 -5.15 31.82
C ARG A 150 -44.92 -4.54 32.33
N ASP A 151 -45.12 -3.50 33.14
CA ASP A 151 -44.12 -2.74 33.86
C ASP A 151 -43.09 -3.61 34.58
N ILE A 152 -41.81 -3.32 34.31
CA ILE A 152 -40.69 -3.65 35.18
C ILE A 152 -39.99 -2.33 35.52
N SER A 153 -40.50 -1.68 36.56
CA SER A 153 -39.83 -0.57 37.25
C SER A 153 -38.86 -1.14 38.29
N SER A 154 -37.59 -1.27 37.93
CA SER A 154 -36.48 -1.34 38.88
C SER A 154 -35.16 -1.03 38.17
N SER A 155 -34.93 0.26 37.90
CA SER A 155 -33.65 0.77 37.44
C SER A 155 -32.57 0.59 38.53
N PRO A 156 -31.39 0.02 38.22
CA PRO A 156 -30.24 0.14 39.11
C PRO A 156 -29.76 1.60 39.08
N SER A 157 -29.53 2.16 40.27
CA SER A 157 -29.08 3.54 40.48
C SER A 157 -27.89 3.90 39.59
N GLN A 158 -28.13 4.77 38.60
CA GLN A 158 -27.07 5.41 37.83
C GLN A 158 -26.38 6.45 38.71
N ASP A 159 -25.09 6.28 38.93
CA ASP A 159 -24.24 7.18 39.69
C ASP A 159 -24.05 8.49 38.90
N PRO A 160 -24.63 9.62 39.33
CA PRO A 160 -24.60 10.89 38.58
C PRO A 160 -23.18 11.46 38.40
N LYS A 161 -22.18 10.91 39.11
CA LYS A 161 -20.78 11.32 38.97
C LYS A 161 -20.13 10.86 37.66
N ARG A 162 -20.61 9.78 37.04
CA ARG A 162 -20.05 9.25 35.78
C ARG A 162 -20.46 10.07 34.55
N ASP A 163 -21.60 10.74 34.64
CA ASP A 163 -22.15 11.56 33.55
C ASP A 163 -21.44 12.92 33.45
N VAL A 164 -21.08 13.49 34.60
CA VAL A 164 -20.37 14.79 34.66
C VAL A 164 -18.93 14.70 34.13
N SER A 165 -18.23 13.56 34.30
CA SER A 165 -16.88 13.39 33.74
C SER A 165 -16.92 13.27 32.21
N MET A 166 -17.91 12.57 31.67
CA MET A 166 -18.08 12.41 30.23
C MET A 166 -18.45 13.73 29.54
N ILE A 167 -19.31 14.54 30.17
CA ILE A 167 -19.67 15.88 29.67
C ILE A 167 -18.47 16.83 29.70
N LYS A 168 -17.63 16.77 30.74
CA LYS A 168 -16.39 17.56 30.82
C LYS A 168 -15.39 17.17 29.72
N ASP A 169 -15.20 15.87 29.47
CA ASP A 169 -14.33 15.39 28.40
C ASP A 169 -14.82 15.81 27.01
N ILE A 170 -16.13 15.75 26.75
CA ILE A 170 -16.72 16.20 25.47
C ILE A 170 -16.52 17.71 25.29
N ARG A 171 -16.72 18.51 26.35
CA ARG A 171 -16.51 19.96 26.29
C ARG A 171 -15.04 20.32 26.07
N GLN A 172 -14.11 19.64 26.75
CA GLN A 172 -12.68 19.86 26.60
C GLN A 172 -12.18 19.44 25.20
N LYS A 173 -12.74 18.36 24.63
CA LYS A 173 -12.48 17.96 23.24
C LYS A 173 -13.05 18.95 22.23
N ARG A 174 -14.21 19.56 22.49
CA ARG A 174 -14.78 20.64 21.66
C ARG A 174 -13.95 21.91 21.72
N GLU A 175 -13.48 22.29 22.91
CA GLU A 175 -12.58 23.43 23.09
C GLU A 175 -11.23 23.19 22.39
N GLN A 176 -10.68 21.98 22.46
CA GLN A 176 -9.50 21.62 21.68
C GLN A 176 -9.75 21.67 20.16
N ALA A 177 -10.88 21.17 19.67
CA ALA A 177 -11.22 21.25 18.24
C ALA A 177 -11.40 22.70 17.76
N SER A 178 -11.91 23.59 18.62
CA SER A 178 -12.03 25.03 18.34
C SER A 178 -10.69 25.73 18.21
N ILE A 179 -9.63 25.25 18.85
CA ILE A 179 -8.26 25.81 18.73
C ILE A 179 -7.68 25.54 17.33
N TYR A 180 -8.18 24.53 16.63
CA TYR A 180 -7.69 24.11 15.30
C TYR A 180 -8.66 24.45 14.16
N ALA A 181 -9.65 25.32 14.37
CA ALA A 181 -10.51 25.78 13.28
C ALA A 181 -9.74 26.82 12.43
N PRO A 182 -9.46 26.56 11.14
CA PRO A 182 -8.77 27.52 10.30
C PRO A 182 -9.60 28.80 10.12
N GLU A 183 -8.93 29.94 9.99
CA GLU A 183 -9.56 31.19 9.58
C GLU A 183 -10.23 31.00 8.19
N PRO A 184 -11.44 31.53 7.97
CA PRO A 184 -12.31 31.18 6.84
C PRO A 184 -11.84 31.67 5.46
N SER A 185 -10.60 32.15 5.28
CA SER A 185 -10.17 32.77 4.02
C SER A 185 -9.58 31.80 2.99
N MET A 186 -9.24 30.56 3.38
CA MET A 186 -8.58 29.60 2.47
C MET A 186 -9.37 28.30 2.36
N THR A 187 -9.76 27.96 1.13
CA THR A 187 -10.35 26.67 0.76
C THR A 187 -9.24 25.65 0.54
N PHE A 188 -9.43 24.44 1.05
CA PHE A 188 -8.48 23.34 0.89
C PHE A 188 -9.13 22.29 0.01
N ASP A 189 -8.71 22.25 -1.25
CA ASP A 189 -9.16 21.27 -2.25
C ASP A 189 -8.03 20.30 -2.63
N GLU A 190 -8.33 19.34 -3.49
CA GLU A 190 -7.34 18.37 -3.97
C GLU A 190 -6.22 19.03 -4.77
N ALA A 191 -6.49 20.12 -5.48
CA ALA A 191 -5.49 20.85 -6.24
C ALA A 191 -4.42 21.45 -5.31
N PHE A 192 -4.83 22.03 -4.19
CA PHE A 192 -3.97 22.58 -3.16
C PHE A 192 -3.08 21.50 -2.52
N LEU A 193 -3.68 20.35 -2.17
CA LEU A 193 -2.96 19.20 -1.63
C LEU A 193 -1.96 18.62 -2.64
N LEU A 194 -2.35 18.46 -3.91
CA LEU A 194 -1.46 17.95 -4.95
C LEU A 194 -0.32 18.93 -5.27
N ARG A 195 -0.54 20.23 -5.16
CA ARG A 195 0.51 21.24 -5.27
C ARG A 195 1.57 21.06 -4.17
N TYR A 196 1.17 20.70 -2.95
CA TYR A 196 2.12 20.35 -1.87
C TYR A 196 2.98 19.14 -2.24
N PHE A 197 2.37 18.08 -2.76
CA PHE A 197 3.13 16.90 -3.16
C PHE A 197 4.08 17.20 -4.31
N LYS A 198 3.67 17.97 -5.31
CA LYS A 198 4.53 18.42 -6.41
C LYS A 198 5.68 19.29 -5.88
N HIS A 199 5.42 20.19 -4.93
CA HIS A 199 6.43 20.98 -4.22
C HIS A 199 7.46 20.08 -3.53
N LYS A 200 7.01 19.01 -2.83
CA LYS A 200 7.90 18.00 -2.22
C LYS A 200 8.58 17.08 -3.22
N GLY A 201 8.14 17.13 -4.46
CA GLY A 201 8.81 16.50 -5.57
C GLY A 201 8.16 15.23 -6.10
N LEU A 202 6.92 14.96 -5.71
CA LEU A 202 6.12 13.86 -6.24
C LEU A 202 5.83 14.06 -7.73
N VAL A 203 5.86 12.96 -8.48
CA VAL A 203 5.56 12.93 -9.92
C VAL A 203 4.67 11.72 -10.18
N GLY A 204 3.54 11.89 -10.86
CA GLY A 204 2.68 10.80 -11.35
C GLY A 204 1.91 9.96 -10.32
N GLU A 205 2.18 10.10 -9.03
CA GLU A 205 1.54 9.35 -7.94
C GLU A 205 0.38 10.12 -7.26
N GLN A 206 -0.33 10.97 -8.01
CA GLN A 206 -1.40 11.83 -7.47
C GLN A 206 -2.50 11.02 -6.77
N ALA A 207 -2.97 9.94 -7.40
CA ALA A 207 -4.00 9.06 -6.81
C ALA A 207 -3.52 8.48 -5.46
N THR A 208 -2.31 7.92 -5.43
CA THR A 208 -1.71 7.33 -4.22
C THR A 208 -1.60 8.36 -3.10
N ALA A 209 -1.19 9.58 -3.43
CA ALA A 209 -1.02 10.67 -2.48
C ALA A 209 -2.35 11.14 -1.86
N LEU A 210 -3.40 11.31 -2.68
CA LEU A 210 -4.73 11.68 -2.21
C LEU A 210 -5.34 10.59 -1.33
N LEU A 211 -5.38 9.35 -1.82
CA LEU A 211 -5.96 8.22 -1.09
C LEU A 211 -5.25 8.00 0.26
N SER A 212 -3.93 8.11 0.28
CA SER A 212 -3.15 7.99 1.53
C SER A 212 -3.48 9.13 2.50
N THR A 213 -3.66 10.36 2.01
CA THR A 213 -4.03 11.50 2.85
C THR A 213 -5.41 11.28 3.49
N TYR A 214 -6.41 10.92 2.68
CA TYR A 214 -7.78 10.64 3.17
C TYR A 214 -7.80 9.48 4.16
N GLY A 215 -7.04 8.42 3.87
CA GLY A 215 -6.87 7.29 4.78
C GLY A 215 -6.28 7.69 6.12
N LEU A 216 -5.24 8.54 6.13
CA LEU A 216 -4.59 9.00 7.36
C LEU A 216 -5.53 9.87 8.21
N ILE A 217 -6.13 10.92 7.65
CA ILE A 217 -6.99 11.84 8.42
C ILE A 217 -8.28 11.19 8.92
N HIS A 218 -8.76 10.16 8.21
CA HIS A 218 -9.91 9.36 8.61
C HIS A 218 -9.51 8.13 9.47
N LYS A 219 -8.23 7.98 9.81
CA LYS A 219 -7.71 6.89 10.67
C LYS A 219 -8.06 5.51 10.13
N LEU A 220 -7.91 5.32 8.83
CA LEU A 220 -8.06 4.03 8.17
C LEU A 220 -6.83 3.14 8.36
N CYS A 221 -7.05 1.84 8.18
CA CYS A 221 -6.02 0.82 8.14
C CYS A 221 -5.70 0.51 6.67
N PHE A 222 -4.51 0.90 6.20
CA PHE A 222 -4.13 0.78 4.80
C PHE A 222 -2.64 0.55 4.56
N GLY A 223 -2.33 0.10 3.35
CA GLY A 223 -0.96 -0.10 2.91
C GLY A 223 -0.68 0.50 1.55
N VAL A 224 0.52 1.04 1.37
CA VAL A 224 1.08 1.37 0.06
C VAL A 224 2.06 0.27 -0.33
N GLU A 225 1.74 -0.46 -1.39
CA GLU A 225 2.44 -1.65 -1.87
C GLU A 225 3.03 -1.42 -3.28
N GLY A 226 4.08 -2.15 -3.62
CA GLY A 226 4.77 -2.02 -4.91
C GLY A 226 6.27 -2.33 -4.81
N HIS A 227 7.00 -2.21 -5.92
CA HIS A 227 8.42 -2.57 -5.98
C HIS A 227 9.33 -1.64 -5.17
N SER A 228 10.47 -2.13 -4.72
CA SER A 228 11.51 -1.26 -4.15
C SER A 228 11.79 -0.09 -5.09
N SER A 229 11.93 1.10 -4.50
CA SER A 229 12.14 2.37 -5.22
C SER A 229 10.96 2.91 -6.02
N SER A 230 9.76 2.31 -5.97
CA SER A 230 8.54 2.83 -6.62
C SER A 230 7.92 4.08 -5.94
N GLY A 231 8.62 4.72 -4.99
CA GLY A 231 8.12 5.92 -4.33
C GLY A 231 7.10 5.70 -3.19
N LYS A 232 6.87 4.46 -2.72
CA LYS A 232 5.95 4.16 -1.60
C LYS A 232 6.25 4.98 -0.34
N SER A 233 7.47 4.83 0.17
CA SER A 233 7.91 5.52 1.39
C SER A 233 8.02 7.02 1.15
N PHE A 234 8.38 7.45 -0.05
CA PHE A 234 8.43 8.86 -0.41
C PHE A 234 7.05 9.52 -0.27
N THR A 235 6.01 8.89 -0.84
CA THR A 235 4.64 9.40 -0.79
C THR A 235 4.10 9.45 0.64
N LEU A 236 4.23 8.36 1.39
CA LEU A 236 3.75 8.33 2.79
C LEU A 236 4.56 9.23 3.72
N ASN A 237 5.88 9.27 3.59
CA ASN A 237 6.71 10.13 4.43
C ASN A 237 6.37 11.61 4.23
N ASN A 238 6.08 12.05 2.99
CA ASN A 238 5.68 13.44 2.74
C ASN A 238 4.44 13.87 3.53
N ILE A 239 3.47 12.97 3.74
CA ILE A 239 2.26 13.24 4.54
C ILE A 239 2.55 13.11 6.03
N VAL A 240 3.30 12.07 6.41
CA VAL A 240 3.66 11.83 7.81
C VAL A 240 4.48 13.00 8.36
N ASP A 241 5.44 13.51 7.58
CA ASP A 241 6.23 14.69 7.92
C ASP A 241 5.37 15.96 7.95
N LEU A 242 4.41 16.09 7.03
CA LEU A 242 3.49 17.22 7.01
C LEU A 242 2.63 17.29 8.28
N ILE A 243 2.07 16.16 8.72
CA ILE A 243 1.24 16.07 9.93
C ILE A 243 2.10 16.14 11.20
N GLY A 244 3.25 15.44 11.21
CA GLY A 244 4.19 15.43 12.32
C GLY A 244 4.12 14.20 13.25
N ASP A 245 5.28 13.89 13.84
CA ASP A 245 5.49 12.75 14.75
C ASP A 245 4.74 12.90 16.09
N GLU A 246 4.26 14.10 16.42
CA GLU A 246 3.40 14.34 17.58
C GLU A 246 2.06 13.60 17.46
N HIS A 247 1.55 13.44 16.23
CA HIS A 247 0.26 12.81 15.96
C HIS A 247 0.38 11.41 15.37
N ILE A 248 1.52 11.10 14.72
CA ILE A 248 1.78 9.84 14.04
C ILE A 248 2.92 9.08 14.72
N GLY A 249 2.65 7.85 15.14
CA GLY A 249 3.64 6.96 15.73
C GLY A 249 4.38 6.16 14.67
N ARG A 250 5.63 6.50 14.40
CA ARG A 250 6.51 5.68 13.54
C ARG A 250 6.92 4.41 14.28
N VAL A 251 6.58 3.26 13.73
CA VAL A 251 6.97 1.95 14.24
C VAL A 251 8.09 1.41 13.35
N GLU A 252 9.31 1.71 13.75
CA GLU A 252 10.51 1.18 13.12
C GLU A 252 10.82 -0.25 13.60
N LEU A 253 11.71 -0.92 12.87
CA LEU A 253 12.13 -2.30 13.13
C LEU A 253 13.02 -2.38 14.37
N GLY A 254 12.40 -2.33 15.53
CA GLY A 254 13.03 -2.65 16.80
C GLY A 254 13.03 -4.15 17.10
N SER A 255 13.49 -4.51 18.30
CA SER A 255 13.41 -5.89 18.79
C SER A 255 11.96 -6.40 18.76
N LYS A 256 11.75 -7.73 18.74
CA LYS A 256 10.41 -8.36 18.63
C LYS A 256 9.35 -7.76 19.57
N ARG A 257 9.77 -7.27 20.73
CA ARG A 257 8.88 -6.73 21.77
C ARG A 257 8.91 -5.22 21.92
N SER A 258 9.74 -4.51 21.15
CA SER A 258 9.96 -3.06 21.30
C SER A 258 8.68 -2.23 21.23
N ALA A 259 7.74 -2.60 20.36
CA ALA A 259 6.45 -1.92 20.23
C ALA A 259 5.63 -1.93 21.53
N TRP A 260 5.72 -3.00 22.34
CA TRP A 260 4.96 -3.09 23.60
C TRP A 260 5.56 -2.28 24.75
N TYR A 261 6.81 -1.84 24.63
CA TYR A 261 7.48 -1.01 25.64
C TYR A 261 7.41 0.49 25.33
N ARG A 262 6.65 0.85 24.30
CA ARG A 262 6.50 2.22 23.82
C ARG A 262 5.14 2.76 24.23
N ASP A 263 5.12 3.40 25.39
CA ASP A 263 3.91 4.04 25.93
C ASP A 263 3.40 5.16 25.01
N ASP A 264 4.30 5.75 24.20
CA ASP A 264 3.97 6.81 23.26
C ASP A 264 3.04 6.36 22.13
N LEU A 265 3.00 5.07 21.77
CA LEU A 265 2.12 4.57 20.70
C LEU A 265 0.64 4.72 21.05
N ASP A 266 0.29 4.65 22.35
CA ASP A 266 -1.11 4.79 22.78
C ASP A 266 -1.62 6.23 22.69
N GLU A 267 -0.72 7.22 22.64
CA GLU A 267 -1.08 8.63 22.49
C GLU A 267 -1.32 9.04 21.03
N LYS A 268 -0.78 8.27 20.08
CA LYS A 268 -0.83 8.58 18.63
C LYS A 268 -2.18 8.24 18.02
N GLN A 269 -2.59 9.06 17.04
CA GLN A 269 -3.84 8.84 16.31
C GLN A 269 -3.67 7.82 15.17
N VAL A 270 -2.46 7.72 14.63
CA VAL A 270 -2.10 6.80 13.55
C VAL A 270 -0.76 6.14 13.85
N LEU A 271 -0.63 4.86 13.55
CA LEU A 271 0.64 4.12 13.59
C LEU A 271 1.14 3.90 12.16
N TYR A 272 2.37 4.30 11.87
CA TYR A 272 3.02 4.14 10.57
C TYR A 272 4.14 3.10 10.64
N PHE A 273 3.97 1.97 9.95
CA PHE A 273 4.95 0.88 9.88
C PHE A 273 5.76 0.99 8.58
N THR A 274 7.03 1.34 8.72
CA THR A 274 7.96 1.39 7.59
C THR A 274 8.40 -0.03 7.22
N GLU A 275 8.22 -0.43 5.96
CA GLU A 275 8.69 -1.72 5.42
C GLU A 275 8.17 -2.94 6.19
N LEU A 276 6.86 -3.13 6.15
CA LEU A 276 6.14 -4.18 6.88
C LEU A 276 6.73 -5.58 6.66
N GLN A 277 7.30 -5.87 5.48
CA GLN A 277 7.91 -7.16 5.17
C GLN A 277 9.02 -7.56 6.15
N LYS A 278 9.74 -6.59 6.72
CA LYS A 278 10.80 -6.85 7.71
C LYS A 278 10.22 -7.16 9.10
N ALA A 279 9.01 -6.70 9.37
CA ALA A 279 8.27 -6.95 10.61
C ALA A 279 7.38 -8.20 10.53
N ALA A 280 7.23 -8.81 9.36
CA ALA A 280 6.27 -9.87 9.15
C ALA A 280 6.54 -11.15 9.94
N ASP A 281 7.82 -11.48 10.17
CA ASP A 281 8.20 -12.61 11.02
C ASP A 281 7.94 -12.34 12.52
N ASN A 282 7.58 -11.10 12.86
CA ASN A 282 7.20 -10.73 14.21
C ASN A 282 5.70 -10.91 14.42
N LYS A 283 5.33 -12.08 14.95
CA LYS A 283 3.95 -12.40 15.36
C LYS A 283 3.32 -11.32 16.23
N ASP A 284 4.11 -10.64 17.07
CA ASP A 284 3.61 -9.62 17.98
C ASP A 284 3.13 -8.36 17.22
N ILE A 285 3.86 -7.94 16.19
CA ILE A 285 3.45 -6.83 15.32
C ILE A 285 2.25 -7.24 14.47
N MET A 286 2.26 -8.43 13.90
CA MET A 286 1.14 -8.93 13.10
C MET A 286 -0.15 -9.00 13.91
N GLU A 287 -0.07 -9.39 15.18
CA GLU A 287 -1.22 -9.41 16.10
C GLU A 287 -1.72 -8.00 16.44
N ILE A 288 -0.83 -7.03 16.64
CA ILE A 288 -1.22 -5.62 16.79
C ILE A 288 -1.98 -5.14 15.54
N LEU A 289 -1.42 -5.38 14.35
CA LEU A 289 -2.03 -4.98 13.08
C LEU A 289 -3.39 -5.63 12.87
N LYS A 290 -3.52 -6.91 13.25
CA LYS A 290 -4.78 -7.65 13.19
C LYS A 290 -5.84 -7.01 14.08
N ASN A 291 -5.55 -6.79 15.36
CA ASN A 291 -6.52 -6.23 16.32
C ASN A 291 -6.91 -4.79 15.93
N LEU A 292 -5.93 -3.93 15.63
CA LEU A 292 -6.22 -2.55 15.19
C LEU A 292 -7.01 -2.51 13.87
N GLY A 293 -6.73 -3.44 12.94
CA GLY A 293 -7.49 -3.61 11.70
C GLY A 293 -8.95 -4.04 11.91
N GLU A 294 -9.29 -4.63 13.05
CA GLU A 294 -10.67 -4.97 13.45
C GLU A 294 -11.32 -3.89 14.30
N GLY A 295 -10.56 -2.86 14.71
CA GLY A 295 -11.02 -1.88 15.68
C GLY A 295 -11.11 -2.45 17.11
N THR A 296 -10.25 -3.41 17.45
CA THR A 296 -10.12 -3.97 18.80
C THR A 296 -8.78 -3.57 19.43
N ASP A 297 -8.74 -3.50 20.76
CA ASP A 297 -7.52 -3.18 21.50
C ASP A 297 -6.48 -4.27 21.31
N ALA A 298 -5.23 -3.90 21.03
CA ALA A 298 -4.12 -4.83 21.07
C ALA A 298 -3.58 -4.90 22.51
N VAL A 299 -3.67 -6.08 23.12
CA VAL A 299 -3.38 -6.27 24.55
C VAL A 299 -2.31 -7.33 24.74
N ARG A 300 -1.34 -7.05 25.61
CA ARG A 300 -0.33 -8.04 26.02
C ARG A 300 0.14 -7.86 27.44
N GLU A 301 0.34 -8.96 28.15
CA GLU A 301 1.10 -8.96 29.40
C GLU A 301 2.61 -8.91 29.11
N ILE A 302 3.27 -7.88 29.62
CA ILE A 302 4.73 -7.71 29.52
C ILE A 302 5.34 -7.66 30.91
N THR A 303 6.55 -8.19 31.04
CA THR A 303 7.32 -8.07 32.26
C THR A 303 8.25 -6.87 32.16
N VAL A 304 8.10 -5.93 33.09
CA VAL A 304 8.93 -4.72 33.22
C VAL A 304 9.75 -4.79 34.52
N PRO A 305 10.93 -4.13 34.56
CA PRO A 305 11.69 -4.03 35.79
C PRO A 305 10.95 -3.12 36.80
N GLY A 306 10.49 -3.69 37.90
CA GLY A 306 9.80 -2.99 38.97
C GLY A 306 10.75 -2.27 39.94
N ARG A 307 10.17 -1.48 40.85
CA ARG A 307 10.93 -0.76 41.88
C ARG A 307 11.58 -1.80 42.81
N LYS A 308 12.91 -1.77 42.95
CA LYS A 308 13.78 -2.73 43.69
C LYS A 308 14.21 -3.99 42.91
N GLY A 309 14.19 -3.98 41.59
CA GLY A 309 14.73 -5.08 40.78
C GLY A 309 13.85 -6.34 40.74
N LYS A 310 12.67 -6.31 41.38
CA LYS A 310 11.63 -7.32 41.17
C LYS A 310 10.98 -7.09 39.82
N ARG A 311 10.75 -8.17 39.08
CA ARG A 311 10.02 -8.13 37.81
C ARG A 311 8.53 -7.97 38.10
N GLU A 312 7.89 -6.99 37.50
CA GLU A 312 6.45 -6.76 37.57
C GLU A 312 5.83 -7.07 36.21
N THR A 313 4.69 -7.79 36.22
CA THR A 313 3.91 -8.03 35.00
C THR A 313 2.90 -6.91 34.88
N VAL A 314 2.98 -6.13 33.80
CA VAL A 314 2.05 -5.06 33.47
C VAL A 314 1.32 -5.40 32.17
N LYS A 315 0.08 -4.96 32.06
CA LYS A 315 -0.73 -5.11 30.85
C LYS A 315 -0.47 -3.92 29.94
N ALA A 316 0.28 -4.13 28.85
CA ALA A 316 0.43 -3.15 27.79
C ALA A 316 -0.80 -3.19 26.89
N VAL A 317 -1.34 -2.01 26.57
CA VAL A 317 -2.54 -1.85 25.75
C VAL A 317 -2.26 -0.79 24.69
N ILE A 318 -2.57 -1.11 23.45
CA ILE A 318 -2.67 -0.13 22.36
C ILE A 318 -4.15 -0.06 22.00
N GLN A 319 -4.77 1.09 22.27
CA GLN A 319 -6.20 1.28 22.13
C GLN A 319 -6.67 1.18 20.68
N ALA A 320 -7.89 0.65 20.51
CA ALA A 320 -8.63 0.66 19.27
C ALA A 320 -8.90 2.09 18.75
N GLY A 321 -9.35 2.19 17.49
CA GLY A 321 -9.72 3.47 16.86
C GLY A 321 -8.53 4.27 16.32
N LYS A 322 -7.33 3.71 16.37
CA LYS A 322 -6.14 4.24 15.71
C LYS A 322 -6.13 3.87 14.23
N GLY A 323 -5.66 4.79 13.39
CA GLY A 323 -5.34 4.47 12.01
C GLY A 323 -4.04 3.67 11.93
N VAL A 324 -3.88 2.91 10.86
CA VAL A 324 -2.63 2.19 10.59
C VAL A 324 -2.24 2.38 9.14
N ALA A 325 -1.05 2.90 8.90
CA ALA A 325 -0.46 2.98 7.58
C ALA A 325 0.77 2.08 7.52
N TYR A 326 1.03 1.45 6.38
CA TYR A 326 2.30 0.75 6.17
C TYR A 326 2.81 0.86 4.74
N THR A 327 4.10 0.63 4.56
CA THR A 327 4.71 0.39 3.24
C THR A 327 5.12 -1.07 3.11
N LEU A 328 4.90 -1.66 1.93
CA LEU A 328 5.28 -3.05 1.65
C LEU A 328 5.96 -3.20 0.29
N ALA A 329 7.13 -3.85 0.26
CA ALA A 329 7.79 -4.23 -0.98
C ALA A 329 7.26 -5.57 -1.51
N THR A 330 6.77 -5.59 -2.76
CA THR A 330 6.10 -6.76 -3.35
C THR A 330 7.06 -7.81 -3.93
N GLU A 331 8.32 -7.47 -4.23
CA GLU A 331 9.26 -8.42 -4.88
C GLU A 331 9.70 -9.61 -4.01
N ASN A 332 9.61 -9.51 -2.68
CA ASN A 332 10.18 -10.53 -1.78
C ASN A 332 9.30 -11.78 -1.61
N LEU A 333 8.34 -12.02 -2.52
CA LEU A 333 7.32 -13.08 -2.41
C LEU A 333 6.68 -13.14 -1.01
N PHE A 334 6.58 -11.98 -0.36
CA PHE A 334 6.05 -11.89 0.97
C PHE A 334 4.57 -12.31 0.94
N LYS A 335 4.27 -13.48 1.52
CA LYS A 335 2.90 -13.95 1.65
C LYS A 335 2.26 -13.23 2.82
N LYS A 336 1.65 -12.09 2.50
CA LYS A 336 0.77 -11.39 3.43
C LYS A 336 -0.31 -12.35 3.90
N ASP A 337 -0.55 -12.36 5.20
CA ASP A 337 -1.66 -13.12 5.79
C ASP A 337 -2.97 -12.72 5.10
N ILE A 338 -3.72 -13.71 4.61
CA ILE A 338 -5.01 -13.50 3.93
C ILE A 338 -5.94 -12.72 4.86
N GLU A 339 -5.92 -13.04 6.16
CA GLU A 339 -6.72 -12.35 7.17
C GLU A 339 -6.39 -10.87 7.24
N LEU A 340 -5.08 -10.52 7.32
CA LEU A 340 -4.63 -9.13 7.33
C LEU A 340 -5.01 -8.41 6.02
N SER A 341 -4.85 -9.08 4.87
CA SER A 341 -5.13 -8.46 3.57
C SER A 341 -6.59 -8.05 3.38
N THR A 342 -7.53 -8.64 4.13
CA THR A 342 -8.94 -8.25 4.12
C THR A 342 -9.29 -7.11 5.08
N ARG A 343 -8.44 -6.85 6.09
CA ARG A 343 -8.63 -5.76 7.07
C ARG A 343 -8.06 -4.43 6.60
N TYR A 344 -7.14 -4.49 5.65
CA TYR A 344 -6.41 -3.34 5.13
C TYR A 344 -6.71 -3.18 3.66
N TRP A 345 -7.14 -1.99 3.26
CA TRP A 345 -7.15 -1.65 1.85
C TRP A 345 -5.73 -1.35 1.37
N GLN A 346 -5.50 -1.55 0.08
CA GLN A 346 -4.17 -1.56 -0.52
C GLN A 346 -4.14 -0.55 -1.65
N VAL A 347 -3.12 0.29 -1.63
CA VAL A 347 -2.76 1.18 -2.71
C VAL A 347 -1.52 0.67 -3.39
N TYR A 348 -1.55 0.61 -4.72
CA TYR A 348 -0.37 0.27 -5.47
C TYR A 348 0.27 1.51 -6.08
N THR A 349 1.59 1.54 -6.05
CA THR A 349 2.41 2.52 -6.77
C THR A 349 2.60 2.09 -8.22
N ASP A 350 2.70 3.06 -9.12
CA ASP A 350 2.93 2.81 -10.54
C ASP A 350 4.42 2.48 -10.78
N ILE A 351 4.67 1.33 -11.39
CA ILE A 351 6.01 0.84 -11.72
C ILE A 351 6.28 0.83 -13.23
N SER A 352 5.42 1.49 -14.02
CA SER A 352 5.58 1.56 -15.46
C SER A 352 6.85 2.30 -15.87
N ASP A 353 7.39 1.94 -17.02
CA ASP A 353 8.51 2.67 -17.64
C ASP A 353 8.16 4.13 -17.93
N GLU A 354 6.91 4.41 -18.30
CA GLU A 354 6.44 5.78 -18.52
C GLU A 354 6.56 6.60 -17.23
N GLN A 355 6.12 6.04 -16.12
CA GLN A 355 6.26 6.68 -14.81
C GLN A 355 7.74 6.86 -14.42
N THR A 356 8.57 5.86 -14.68
CA THR A 356 10.02 5.95 -14.45
C THR A 356 10.65 7.09 -15.25
N ARG A 357 10.32 7.20 -16.54
CA ARG A 357 10.79 8.27 -17.43
C ARG A 357 10.37 9.64 -16.91
N ARG A 358 9.11 9.82 -16.51
CA ARG A 358 8.61 11.08 -15.93
C ARG A 358 9.38 11.47 -14.66
N ILE A 359 9.73 10.51 -13.80
CA ILE A 359 10.53 10.75 -12.60
C ILE A 359 11.96 11.17 -12.97
N GLU A 360 12.58 10.50 -13.94
CA GLU A 360 13.94 10.83 -14.40
C GLU A 360 14.00 12.23 -15.02
N GLU A 361 13.05 12.57 -15.89
CA GLU A 361 12.92 13.89 -16.51
C GLU A 361 12.72 14.98 -15.44
N ALA A 362 11.83 14.76 -14.47
CA ALA A 362 11.60 15.70 -13.38
C ALA A 362 12.83 15.89 -12.48
N ARG A 363 13.59 14.82 -12.21
CA ARG A 363 14.85 14.89 -11.47
C ARG A 363 15.91 15.67 -12.24
N ALA A 364 16.05 15.42 -13.54
CA ALA A 364 16.97 16.15 -14.40
C ALA A 364 16.61 17.65 -14.46
N LEU A 365 15.32 17.96 -14.59
CA LEU A 365 14.83 19.34 -14.59
C LEU A 365 15.14 20.04 -13.26
N ARG A 366 14.89 19.41 -12.11
CA ARG A 366 15.24 19.96 -10.79
C ARG A 366 16.73 20.16 -10.62
N ALA A 367 17.55 19.22 -11.07
CA ALA A 367 19.00 19.36 -11.02
C ALA A 367 19.50 20.56 -11.84
N ASN A 368 18.82 20.88 -12.95
CA ASN A 368 19.17 22.01 -13.81
C ASN A 368 18.64 23.36 -13.29
N LEU A 369 17.43 23.39 -12.73
CA LEU A 369 16.78 24.63 -12.27
C LEU A 369 17.12 24.99 -10.82
N GLY A 370 17.64 24.07 -10.02
CA GLY A 370 17.96 24.31 -8.61
C GLY A 370 16.72 24.38 -7.70
N GLU A 371 16.84 25.08 -6.58
CA GLU A 371 15.79 25.22 -5.56
C GLU A 371 14.64 26.17 -5.97
N ASP A 372 14.73 26.84 -7.12
CA ASP A 372 13.74 27.82 -7.62
C ASP A 372 12.39 27.22 -8.05
N LEU A 373 12.15 25.92 -7.81
CA LEU A 373 10.90 25.23 -8.11
C LEU A 373 9.91 25.21 -6.94
N SER A 374 10.00 26.17 -6.01
CA SER A 374 9.05 26.27 -4.91
C SER A 374 7.65 26.56 -5.43
N LEU A 375 6.77 25.55 -5.41
CA LEU A 375 5.36 25.71 -5.81
C LEU A 375 4.44 26.18 -4.67
N MET A 376 4.96 26.30 -3.45
CA MET A 376 4.19 26.67 -2.26
C MET A 376 5.06 27.42 -1.25
N GLU A 377 4.46 28.42 -0.63
CA GLU A 377 5.08 29.17 0.46
C GLU A 377 5.01 28.41 1.78
N GLN A 378 5.90 28.72 2.72
CA GLN A 378 5.93 28.05 4.05
C GLN A 378 4.65 28.29 4.86
N GLU A 379 4.02 29.45 4.68
CA GLU A 379 2.73 29.78 5.30
C GLU A 379 1.62 28.85 4.79
N GLU A 380 1.54 28.65 3.47
CA GLU A 380 0.56 27.74 2.86
C GLU A 380 0.76 26.29 3.33
N ILE A 381 2.00 25.83 3.46
CA ILE A 381 2.33 24.50 4.00
C ILE A 381 1.90 24.39 5.47
N SER A 382 2.12 25.44 6.26
CA SER A 382 1.72 25.49 7.67
C SER A 382 0.20 25.47 7.82
N MET A 383 -0.53 26.18 6.96
CA MET A 383 -1.99 26.16 6.91
C MET A 383 -2.52 24.77 6.52
N LEU A 384 -1.93 24.12 5.51
CA LEU A 384 -2.28 22.75 5.13
C LEU A 384 -2.05 21.77 6.29
N ARG A 385 -0.91 21.88 6.98
CA ARG A 385 -0.62 21.07 8.17
C ARG A 385 -1.70 21.24 9.23
N GLN A 386 -2.04 22.47 9.58
CA GLN A 386 -3.07 22.75 10.58
C GLN A 386 -4.42 22.18 10.16
N HIS A 387 -4.78 22.32 8.89
CA HIS A 387 -6.00 21.74 8.33
C HIS A 387 -6.02 20.19 8.48
N LEU A 388 -4.95 19.49 8.08
CA LEU A 388 -4.87 18.02 8.20
C LEU A 388 -4.90 17.56 9.67
N ILE A 389 -4.25 18.28 10.58
CA ILE A 389 -4.30 18.02 12.03
C ILE A 389 -5.73 18.20 12.55
N SER A 390 -6.40 19.29 12.15
CA SER A 390 -7.80 19.57 12.49
C SER A 390 -8.71 18.42 12.02
N CYS A 391 -8.55 17.99 10.76
CA CYS A 391 -9.25 16.82 10.22
C CYS A 391 -8.96 15.55 11.04
N LEU A 392 -7.70 15.27 11.39
CA LEU A 392 -7.33 14.08 12.15
C LEU A 392 -7.98 14.05 13.56
N HIS A 393 -8.07 15.20 14.23
CA HIS A 393 -8.62 15.33 15.59
C HIS A 393 -10.12 15.60 15.64
N THR A 394 -10.74 15.90 14.50
CA THR A 394 -12.18 16.09 14.41
C THR A 394 -12.90 14.86 14.97
N PRO A 395 -13.65 15.00 16.09
CA PRO A 395 -14.30 13.88 16.76
C PRO A 395 -15.37 13.26 15.87
N GLY A 396 -15.73 12.00 16.14
CA GLY A 396 -16.52 11.11 15.27
C GLY A 396 -17.81 11.72 14.70
N MET A 397 -17.66 12.50 13.63
CA MET A 397 -18.74 12.99 12.79
C MET A 397 -19.44 11.79 12.19
N ARG A 398 -20.77 11.89 12.13
CA ARG A 398 -21.56 10.94 11.35
C ARG A 398 -21.53 11.39 9.91
N TYR A 399 -21.49 10.45 8.98
CA TYR A 399 -21.52 10.77 7.56
C TYR A 399 -22.84 10.28 6.99
N VAL A 400 -23.47 11.13 6.20
CA VAL A 400 -24.64 10.76 5.39
C VAL A 400 -24.16 10.70 3.97
N ASN A 401 -24.24 9.52 3.36
CA ASN A 401 -23.87 9.32 1.96
C ASN A 401 -25.13 9.00 1.13
N PRO A 402 -25.75 10.01 0.49
CA PRO A 402 -26.95 9.82 -0.34
C PRO A 402 -26.73 8.89 -1.53
N TYR A 403 -25.47 8.76 -1.97
CA TYR A 403 -25.10 8.09 -3.22
C TYR A 403 -24.85 6.60 -3.08
N ARG A 404 -24.75 6.07 -1.84
CA ARG A 404 -24.38 4.66 -1.57
C ARG A 404 -25.22 3.67 -2.38
N MET A 405 -26.54 3.88 -2.45
CA MET A 405 -27.45 2.97 -3.15
C MET A 405 -27.36 3.06 -4.68
N GLY A 406 -27.06 4.22 -5.23
CA GLY A 406 -26.81 4.37 -6.66
C GLY A 406 -25.48 3.76 -7.07
N PHE A 407 -24.46 3.99 -6.26
CA PHE A 407 -23.10 3.61 -6.55
C PHE A 407 -22.85 2.09 -6.45
N PHE A 408 -23.33 1.43 -5.38
CA PHE A 408 -23.15 -0.03 -5.22
C PHE A 408 -24.27 -0.86 -5.84
N GLY A 409 -25.37 -0.24 -6.26
CA GLY A 409 -26.51 -0.92 -6.87
C GLY A 409 -26.28 -1.37 -8.32
N GLN A 410 -25.11 -1.07 -8.89
CA GLN A 410 -24.76 -1.39 -10.28
C GLN A 410 -23.96 -2.70 -10.33
N GLY A 411 -24.50 -3.69 -11.04
CA GLY A 411 -23.82 -4.95 -11.36
C GLY A 411 -23.88 -6.05 -10.29
N LYS A 412 -23.43 -7.25 -10.66
CA LYS A 412 -23.25 -8.38 -9.73
C LYS A 412 -21.89 -8.24 -9.06
N GLN A 413 -21.86 -8.27 -7.72
CA GLN A 413 -20.62 -8.18 -6.98
C GLN A 413 -20.29 -9.50 -6.25
N PRO A 414 -19.01 -9.90 -6.19
CA PRO A 414 -18.60 -11.07 -5.42
C PRO A 414 -18.84 -10.85 -3.92
N VAL A 415 -18.98 -11.92 -3.14
CA VAL A 415 -19.16 -11.84 -1.68
C VAL A 415 -18.05 -11.02 -1.00
N LYS A 416 -16.82 -11.12 -1.53
CA LYS A 416 -15.66 -10.36 -1.04
C LYS A 416 -15.88 -8.85 -1.10
N ALA A 417 -16.66 -8.36 -2.07
CA ALA A 417 -16.93 -6.94 -2.23
C ALA A 417 -17.53 -6.31 -0.97
N ARG A 418 -18.33 -7.04 -0.19
CA ARG A 418 -18.95 -6.52 1.05
C ARG A 418 -17.95 -5.83 1.99
N ARG A 419 -16.80 -6.46 2.25
CA ARG A 419 -15.76 -5.88 3.12
C ARG A 419 -15.04 -4.70 2.47
N PHE A 420 -14.81 -4.76 1.16
CA PHE A 420 -14.12 -3.69 0.43
C PHE A 420 -15.02 -2.48 0.19
N GLN A 421 -16.33 -2.66 0.09
CA GLN A 421 -17.30 -1.57 0.02
C GLN A 421 -17.20 -0.68 1.25
N ASP A 422 -17.04 -1.27 2.44
CA ASP A 422 -16.87 -0.51 3.68
C ASP A 422 -15.57 0.33 3.64
N HIS A 423 -14.46 -0.23 3.14
CA HIS A 423 -13.22 0.54 2.94
C HIS A 423 -13.43 1.71 1.98
N LEU A 424 -14.10 1.47 0.85
CA LEU A 424 -14.39 2.48 -0.16
C LEU A 424 -15.27 3.60 0.40
N ILE A 425 -16.32 3.26 1.15
CA ILE A 425 -17.21 4.23 1.79
C ILE A 425 -16.42 5.08 2.78
N ARG A 426 -15.61 4.45 3.66
CA ARG A 426 -14.83 5.21 4.62
C ARG A 426 -13.74 6.08 3.98
N MET A 427 -13.27 5.73 2.79
CA MET A 427 -12.41 6.61 2.00
C MET A 427 -13.17 7.83 1.45
N VAL A 428 -14.41 7.65 0.98
CA VAL A 428 -15.30 8.76 0.61
C VAL A 428 -15.54 9.67 1.82
N GLU A 429 -15.80 9.09 2.99
CA GLU A 429 -15.92 9.85 4.23
C GLU A 429 -14.62 10.59 4.57
N GLY A 430 -13.46 10.00 4.30
CA GLY A 430 -12.16 10.68 4.42
C GLY A 430 -11.99 11.86 3.47
N CYS A 431 -12.47 11.74 2.23
CA CYS A 431 -12.52 12.83 1.26
C CYS A 431 -13.46 13.95 1.72
N ALA A 432 -14.69 13.61 2.12
CA ALA A 432 -15.64 14.58 2.67
C ALA A 432 -15.11 15.26 3.94
N LYS A 433 -14.37 14.51 4.77
CA LYS A 433 -13.72 15.05 5.98
C LYS A 433 -12.61 16.03 5.65
N PHE A 434 -11.85 15.83 4.59
CA PHE A 434 -10.88 16.82 4.12
C PHE A 434 -11.60 18.13 3.77
N HIS A 435 -12.73 18.06 3.07
CA HIS A 435 -13.53 19.22 2.71
C HIS A 435 -14.53 19.68 3.79
N TYR A 436 -14.34 19.33 5.08
CA TYR A 436 -15.39 19.48 6.10
C TYR A 436 -15.95 20.90 6.26
N GLY A 437 -15.15 21.91 5.90
CA GLY A 437 -15.49 23.33 6.03
C GLY A 437 -16.43 23.81 4.93
N GLU A 438 -16.43 23.13 3.80
CA GLU A 438 -17.22 23.46 2.62
C GLU A 438 -18.52 22.64 2.57
N ARG A 439 -18.46 21.39 3.05
CA ARG A 439 -19.60 20.45 3.08
C ARG A 439 -20.75 20.95 3.95
N LEU A 440 -21.98 20.66 3.52
CA LEU A 440 -23.17 20.92 4.33
C LEU A 440 -23.20 20.02 5.58
N ARG A 441 -23.65 20.60 6.69
CA ARG A 441 -23.79 19.93 7.98
C ARG A 441 -25.25 19.95 8.42
N ASP A 442 -25.70 18.80 8.92
CA ASP A 442 -26.99 18.62 9.59
C ASP A 442 -26.70 18.09 11.00
N ASP A 443 -26.73 18.97 12.00
CA ASP A 443 -26.33 18.69 13.39
C ASP A 443 -24.90 18.08 13.53
N ASP A 444 -24.81 16.79 13.87
CA ASP A 444 -23.58 16.02 14.05
C ASP A 444 -23.18 15.26 12.77
N LYS A 445 -23.90 15.50 11.67
CA LYS A 445 -23.73 14.81 10.40
C LYS A 445 -23.08 15.70 9.35
N LEU A 446 -22.12 15.14 8.64
CA LEU A 446 -21.54 15.71 7.43
C LEU A 446 -22.20 15.04 6.21
N LEU A 447 -22.76 15.85 5.32
CA LEU A 447 -23.37 15.34 4.10
C LEU A 447 -22.30 15.19 3.02
N VAL A 448 -22.15 13.97 2.51
CA VAL A 448 -21.22 13.66 1.42
C VAL A 448 -21.74 14.25 0.11
N GLU A 449 -20.85 14.81 -0.69
CA GLU A 449 -21.15 15.37 -2.02
C GLU A 449 -20.72 14.41 -3.13
N LEU A 450 -21.24 14.62 -4.36
CA LEU A 450 -20.92 13.71 -5.47
C LEU A 450 -19.45 13.84 -5.91
N SER A 451 -18.85 15.01 -5.71
CA SER A 451 -17.42 15.25 -5.89
C SER A 451 -16.57 14.27 -5.05
N ASP A 452 -16.94 14.03 -3.78
CA ASP A 452 -16.23 13.09 -2.91
C ASP A 452 -16.27 11.65 -3.48
N MET A 453 -17.45 11.24 -3.97
CA MET A 453 -17.65 9.93 -4.60
C MET A 453 -16.86 9.81 -5.92
N TYR A 454 -16.88 10.87 -6.73
CA TYR A 454 -16.16 10.92 -7.99
C TYR A 454 -14.65 10.84 -7.78
N THR A 455 -14.08 11.68 -6.91
CA THR A 455 -12.65 11.67 -6.56
C THR A 455 -12.19 10.28 -6.14
N ILE A 456 -12.91 9.63 -5.23
CA ILE A 456 -12.53 8.29 -4.76
C ILE A 456 -12.70 7.22 -5.85
N HIS A 457 -13.79 7.25 -6.63
CA HIS A 457 -13.96 6.33 -7.76
C HIS A 457 -12.82 6.51 -8.77
N ARG A 458 -12.51 7.75 -9.13
CA ARG A 458 -11.46 8.09 -10.11
C ARG A 458 -10.08 7.59 -9.66
N CYS A 459 -9.74 7.77 -8.39
CA CYS A 459 -8.45 7.41 -7.83
C CYS A 459 -8.33 5.91 -7.49
N TYR A 460 -9.42 5.24 -7.11
CA TYR A 460 -9.34 3.90 -6.48
C TYR A 460 -10.13 2.78 -7.16
N SER A 461 -11.09 3.07 -8.05
CA SER A 461 -11.99 2.05 -8.62
C SER A 461 -11.26 0.88 -9.27
N LYS A 462 -10.18 1.15 -10.03
CA LYS A 462 -9.33 0.10 -10.63
C LYS A 462 -8.78 -0.85 -9.57
N GLN A 463 -8.15 -0.31 -8.53
CA GLN A 463 -7.53 -1.11 -7.46
C GLN A 463 -8.57 -1.82 -6.59
N PHE A 464 -9.73 -1.19 -6.37
CA PHE A 464 -10.88 -1.83 -5.74
C PHE A 464 -11.33 -3.07 -6.52
N VAL A 465 -11.52 -2.93 -7.83
CA VAL A 465 -11.92 -4.05 -8.71
C VAL A 465 -10.86 -5.15 -8.72
N MET A 466 -9.58 -4.81 -8.78
CA MET A 466 -8.50 -5.80 -8.66
C MET A 466 -8.59 -6.56 -7.32
N SER A 467 -8.77 -5.82 -6.22
CA SER A 467 -8.81 -6.39 -4.87
C SER A 467 -10.00 -7.33 -4.63
N ILE A 468 -11.20 -6.97 -5.06
CA ILE A 468 -12.39 -7.82 -4.89
C ILE A 468 -12.34 -9.09 -5.74
N ASN A 469 -11.58 -9.06 -6.84
CA ASN A 469 -11.42 -10.19 -7.75
C ASN A 469 -10.13 -10.99 -7.56
N ASN A 470 -9.31 -10.64 -6.56
CA ASN A 470 -7.98 -11.26 -6.32
C ASN A 470 -7.04 -11.16 -7.53
N ILE A 471 -7.19 -10.10 -8.35
CA ILE A 471 -6.22 -9.80 -9.41
C ILE A 471 -4.97 -9.26 -8.71
N PRO A 472 -3.81 -9.91 -8.86
CA PRO A 472 -2.58 -9.40 -8.27
C PRO A 472 -2.14 -8.09 -8.94
N PHE A 473 -1.15 -7.42 -8.34
CA PHE A 473 -0.69 -6.11 -8.81
C PHE A 473 -0.34 -6.04 -10.31
N LEU A 474 0.36 -7.04 -10.86
CA LEU A 474 0.64 -7.13 -12.31
C LEU A 474 -0.38 -7.96 -13.09
N GLY A 475 -1.48 -8.33 -12.44
CA GLY A 475 -2.49 -9.18 -13.05
C GLY A 475 -3.18 -8.51 -14.22
N ASP A 476 -3.45 -7.21 -14.13
CA ASP A 476 -4.03 -6.44 -15.23
C ASP A 476 -3.10 -6.38 -16.45
N VAL A 477 -1.82 -6.08 -16.26
CA VAL A 477 -0.82 -6.05 -17.35
C VAL A 477 -0.71 -7.41 -18.03
N VAL A 478 -0.71 -8.50 -17.25
CA VAL A 478 -0.70 -9.86 -17.80
C VAL A 478 -1.97 -10.11 -18.62
N LEU A 479 -3.14 -9.74 -18.12
CA LEU A 479 -4.42 -9.92 -18.82
C LEU A 479 -4.48 -9.10 -20.11
N ASP A 480 -4.07 -7.84 -20.10
CA ASP A 480 -4.05 -6.96 -21.28
C ASP A 480 -3.14 -7.55 -22.38
N ARG A 481 -2.03 -8.18 -22.00
CA ARG A 481 -1.14 -8.88 -22.95
C ARG A 481 -1.78 -10.12 -23.56
N PHE A 482 -2.54 -10.89 -22.78
CA PHE A 482 -3.34 -12.00 -23.31
C PHE A 482 -4.38 -11.49 -24.31
N GLU A 483 -5.07 -10.40 -24.00
CA GLU A 483 -6.10 -9.79 -24.86
C GLU A 483 -5.50 -9.28 -26.18
N ALA A 484 -4.39 -8.54 -26.13
CA ALA A 484 -3.71 -8.05 -27.32
C ALA A 484 -3.25 -9.18 -28.25
N GLN A 485 -2.88 -10.35 -27.69
CA GLN A 485 -2.51 -11.52 -28.49
C GLN A 485 -3.74 -12.20 -29.11
N GLU A 486 -4.89 -12.19 -28.43
CA GLU A 486 -6.15 -12.68 -29.01
C GLU A 486 -6.61 -11.80 -30.18
N ASP A 487 -6.52 -10.48 -30.03
CA ASP A 487 -6.89 -9.52 -31.09
C ASP A 487 -5.96 -9.63 -32.31
N ALA A 488 -4.67 -9.94 -32.10
CA ALA A 488 -3.71 -10.16 -33.17
C ALA A 488 -3.86 -11.53 -33.88
N GLY A 489 -4.56 -12.48 -33.26
CA GLY A 489 -4.68 -13.86 -33.71
C GLY A 489 -5.92 -14.12 -34.57
N GLU A 490 -5.84 -13.89 -35.88
CA GLU A 490 -6.89 -14.29 -36.84
C GLU A 490 -7.05 -15.84 -36.91
N GLY A 491 -7.92 -16.40 -36.06
CA GLY A 491 -8.72 -17.59 -36.37
C GLY A 491 -8.08 -18.98 -36.26
N LYS A 492 -6.85 -19.16 -35.77
CA LYS A 492 -6.28 -20.51 -35.54
C LYS A 492 -5.77 -20.66 -34.11
N GLY A 493 -6.58 -21.34 -33.28
CA GLY A 493 -6.24 -21.95 -31.98
C GLY A 493 -5.31 -21.12 -31.08
N LYS A 494 -5.87 -20.48 -30.05
CA LYS A 494 -5.15 -19.61 -29.10
C LYS A 494 -3.89 -20.30 -28.56
N PRO A 495 -2.66 -19.91 -28.96
CA PRO A 495 -1.48 -20.51 -28.37
C PRO A 495 -1.37 -19.97 -26.94
N GLY A 496 -1.66 -20.83 -25.97
CA GLY A 496 -1.49 -20.47 -24.56
C GLY A 496 -0.06 -20.00 -24.27
N LEU A 497 0.05 -19.01 -23.39
CA LEU A 497 1.33 -18.45 -22.94
C LEU A 497 1.80 -19.16 -21.68
N SER A 498 3.09 -19.43 -21.62
CA SER A 498 3.78 -19.84 -20.40
C SER A 498 4.24 -18.62 -19.59
N PRO A 499 4.45 -18.77 -18.27
CA PRO A 499 5.06 -17.71 -17.45
C PRO A 499 6.43 -17.22 -17.97
N GLU A 500 7.21 -18.09 -18.63
CA GLU A 500 8.50 -17.75 -19.21
C GLU A 500 8.36 -16.84 -20.44
N GLU A 501 7.43 -17.18 -21.34
CA GLU A 501 7.12 -16.36 -22.52
C GLU A 501 6.62 -14.97 -22.09
N MET A 502 5.71 -14.92 -21.10
CA MET A 502 5.22 -13.64 -20.56
C MET A 502 6.33 -12.85 -19.88
N PHE A 503 7.17 -13.49 -19.07
CA PHE A 503 8.30 -12.84 -18.43
C PHE A 503 9.24 -12.20 -19.46
N ASN A 504 9.59 -12.92 -20.52
CA ASN A 504 10.45 -12.40 -21.59
C ASN A 504 9.79 -11.23 -22.34
N ALA A 505 8.46 -11.26 -22.54
CA ALA A 505 7.72 -10.18 -23.18
C ALA A 505 7.62 -8.92 -22.28
N MET A 506 7.55 -9.09 -20.96
CA MET A 506 7.48 -8.00 -19.99
C MET A 506 8.85 -7.46 -19.56
N LEU A 507 9.95 -8.15 -19.91
CA LEU A 507 11.29 -7.78 -19.45
C LEU A 507 11.74 -6.41 -19.96
N GLU A 508 11.23 -5.98 -21.12
CA GLU A 508 11.50 -4.66 -21.68
C GLU A 508 10.86 -3.56 -20.83
N ASP A 509 9.60 -3.72 -20.44
CA ASP A 509 8.83 -2.71 -19.71
C ASP A 509 9.01 -2.77 -18.19
N TYR A 510 9.54 -3.88 -17.66
CA TYR A 510 9.60 -4.16 -16.22
C TYR A 510 10.88 -4.92 -15.83
N SER A 511 12.01 -4.23 -15.90
CA SER A 511 13.34 -4.81 -15.67
C SER A 511 13.57 -5.42 -14.27
N SER A 512 12.77 -5.05 -13.26
CA SER A 512 12.88 -5.53 -11.88
C SER A 512 12.12 -6.83 -11.59
N LEU A 513 11.38 -7.38 -12.57
CA LEU A 513 10.59 -8.58 -12.36
C LEU A 513 11.43 -9.84 -12.36
N THR A 514 10.90 -10.87 -11.69
CA THR A 514 11.46 -12.22 -11.70
C THR A 514 10.46 -13.18 -12.34
N GLN A 515 10.97 -14.22 -12.99
CA GLN A 515 10.13 -15.27 -13.58
C GLN A 515 9.27 -15.97 -12.51
N ASP A 516 9.77 -16.12 -11.28
CA ASP A 516 9.04 -16.70 -10.16
C ASP A 516 7.83 -15.83 -9.77
N TYR A 517 7.99 -14.50 -9.78
CA TYR A 517 6.90 -13.58 -9.52
C TYR A 517 5.82 -13.66 -10.60
N ILE A 518 6.20 -13.69 -11.89
CA ILE A 518 5.25 -13.90 -13.00
C ILE A 518 4.53 -15.25 -12.86
N SER A 519 5.25 -16.31 -12.50
CA SER A 519 4.63 -17.62 -12.25
C SER A 519 3.62 -17.58 -11.10
N HIS A 520 3.90 -16.80 -10.06
CA HIS A 520 2.98 -16.56 -8.95
C HIS A 520 1.72 -15.80 -9.41
N VAL A 521 1.89 -14.74 -10.21
CA VAL A 521 0.78 -13.98 -10.81
C VAL A 521 -0.11 -14.90 -11.65
N PHE A 522 0.47 -15.74 -12.50
CA PHE A 522 -0.27 -16.72 -13.30
C PHE A 522 -1.08 -17.68 -12.43
N THR A 523 -0.47 -18.19 -11.36
CA THR A 523 -1.15 -19.08 -10.40
C THR A 523 -2.35 -18.38 -9.74
N GLN A 524 -2.20 -17.11 -9.35
CA GLN A 524 -3.28 -16.34 -8.73
C GLN A 524 -4.42 -16.02 -9.69
N LEU A 525 -4.08 -15.63 -10.92
CA LEU A 525 -5.06 -15.39 -11.98
C LEU A 525 -5.81 -16.67 -12.35
N ALA A 526 -5.12 -17.80 -12.44
CA ALA A 526 -5.73 -19.10 -12.72
C ALA A 526 -6.66 -19.54 -11.59
N ASN A 527 -6.23 -19.43 -10.33
CA ASN A 527 -7.07 -19.71 -9.15
C ASN A 527 -8.30 -18.81 -9.08
N SER A 528 -8.22 -17.61 -9.65
CA SER A 528 -9.31 -16.64 -9.71
C SER A 528 -10.18 -16.80 -10.97
N GLY A 529 -9.87 -17.78 -11.84
CA GLY A 529 -10.62 -18.11 -13.05
C GLY A 529 -10.35 -17.21 -14.25
N PHE A 530 -9.38 -16.30 -14.15
CA PHE A 530 -8.99 -15.40 -15.23
C PHE A 530 -8.11 -16.06 -16.28
N LEU A 531 -7.36 -17.07 -15.88
CA LEU A 531 -6.55 -17.90 -16.77
C LEU A 531 -6.97 -19.37 -16.62
N MET A 532 -6.87 -20.13 -17.69
CA MET A 532 -7.12 -21.57 -17.72
C MET A 532 -5.82 -22.29 -18.07
N GLU A 533 -5.40 -23.25 -17.25
CA GLU A 533 -4.19 -24.03 -17.54
C GLU A 533 -4.46 -25.07 -18.65
N GLU A 534 -3.72 -24.95 -19.76
CA GLU A 534 -3.76 -25.85 -20.92
C GLU A 534 -2.45 -26.64 -21.03
N GLY A 535 -2.37 -27.77 -20.33
CA GLY A 535 -1.20 -28.66 -20.40
C GLY A 535 -0.06 -28.24 -19.47
N ARG A 536 1.19 -28.54 -19.85
CA ARG A 536 2.37 -28.31 -18.97
C ARG A 536 2.71 -26.82 -18.92
N ARG A 537 2.08 -26.08 -17.99
CA ARG A 537 2.38 -24.66 -17.67
C ARG A 537 2.09 -23.65 -18.79
N LYS A 538 1.16 -23.96 -19.69
CA LYS A 538 0.60 -22.97 -20.61
C LYS A 538 -0.77 -22.55 -20.13
N TYR A 539 -1.11 -21.29 -20.36
CA TYR A 539 -2.34 -20.69 -19.89
C TYR A 539 -3.04 -19.99 -21.04
N THR A 540 -4.36 -20.04 -21.06
CA THR A 540 -5.21 -19.26 -21.97
C THR A 540 -6.12 -18.34 -21.17
N LEU A 541 -6.66 -17.31 -21.82
CA LEU A 541 -7.60 -16.40 -21.16
C LEU A 541 -8.90 -17.15 -20.82
N GLY A 542 -9.31 -17.05 -19.56
CA GLY A 542 -10.58 -17.57 -19.06
C GLY A 542 -11.76 -16.70 -19.49
N LYS A 543 -12.95 -17.00 -18.96
CA LYS A 543 -14.11 -16.10 -19.16
C LYS A 543 -13.93 -14.84 -18.32
N ARG A 544 -13.70 -13.70 -18.99
CA ARG A 544 -13.67 -12.40 -18.33
C ARG A 544 -15.00 -12.15 -17.63
N GLN A 545 -14.97 -11.86 -16.34
CA GLN A 545 -16.14 -11.27 -15.70
C GLN A 545 -16.17 -9.80 -16.13
N ASP A 546 -17.35 -9.29 -16.48
CA ASP A 546 -17.48 -7.89 -16.84
C ASP A 546 -17.09 -7.00 -15.63
N TYR A 547 -16.08 -6.15 -15.81
CA TYR A 547 -15.55 -5.23 -14.80
C TYR A 547 -16.00 -3.79 -15.02
N SER A 548 -17.16 -3.58 -15.65
CA SER A 548 -17.74 -2.27 -15.95
C SER A 548 -17.70 -1.25 -14.82
N PHE A 549 -17.71 -1.68 -13.55
CA PHE A 549 -17.57 -0.81 -12.38
C PHE A 549 -16.28 0.06 -12.37
N ALA A 550 -15.17 -0.44 -12.93
CA ALA A 550 -13.92 0.33 -13.00
C ALA A 550 -13.90 1.37 -14.13
N THR A 551 -14.67 1.15 -15.19
CA THR A 551 -14.49 1.87 -16.47
C THR A 551 -15.64 2.79 -16.83
N SER A 552 -16.86 2.54 -16.34
CA SER A 552 -18.02 3.38 -16.62
C SER A 552 -18.97 3.41 -15.44
N MET A 553 -19.17 4.60 -14.86
CA MET A 553 -20.17 4.86 -13.84
C MET A 553 -21.24 5.77 -14.43
N ASP A 554 -22.52 5.40 -14.28
CA ASP A 554 -23.64 6.28 -14.65
C ASP A 554 -23.85 7.32 -13.54
N TRP A 555 -23.07 8.39 -13.60
CA TRP A 555 -23.09 9.47 -12.60
C TRP A 555 -24.44 10.19 -12.53
N GLN A 556 -25.19 10.25 -13.64
CA GLN A 556 -26.54 10.81 -13.66
C GLN A 556 -27.48 9.93 -12.83
N GLN A 557 -27.46 8.61 -13.00
CA GLN A 557 -28.27 7.72 -12.17
C GLN A 557 -27.85 7.78 -10.69
N VAL A 558 -26.55 7.88 -10.40
CA VAL A 558 -26.05 8.05 -9.03
C VAL A 558 -26.58 9.34 -8.41
N TRP A 559 -26.50 10.46 -9.14
CA TRP A 559 -27.04 11.76 -8.73
C TRP A 559 -28.55 11.70 -8.45
N LEU A 560 -29.34 11.16 -9.39
CA LEU A 560 -30.81 11.06 -9.25
C LEU A 560 -31.21 10.24 -8.01
N ARG A 561 -30.48 9.15 -7.71
CA ARG A 561 -30.72 8.36 -6.50
C ARG A 561 -30.33 9.10 -5.23
N GLY A 562 -29.24 9.87 -5.26
CA GLY A 562 -28.84 10.74 -4.15
C GLY A 562 -29.88 11.83 -3.86
N MET A 563 -30.40 12.49 -4.92
CA MET A 563 -31.50 13.44 -4.82
C MET A 563 -32.76 12.83 -4.20
N ALA A 564 -33.16 11.64 -4.66
CA ALA A 564 -34.32 10.93 -4.10
C ALA A 564 -34.12 10.59 -2.62
N PHE A 565 -32.92 10.15 -2.23
CA PHE A 565 -32.58 9.90 -0.83
C PHE A 565 -32.66 11.18 0.01
N MET A 566 -32.06 12.27 -0.46
CA MET A 566 -32.08 13.55 0.26
C MET A 566 -33.51 14.09 0.40
N GLN A 567 -34.33 13.97 -0.63
CA GLN A 567 -35.73 14.38 -0.59
C GLN A 567 -36.57 13.61 0.44
N GLU A 568 -36.30 12.31 0.59
CA GLU A 568 -37.03 11.43 1.53
C GLU A 568 -36.57 11.63 2.97
N TRP A 569 -35.26 11.72 3.21
CA TRP A 569 -34.68 11.64 4.56
C TRP A 569 -34.16 12.97 5.11
N TYR A 570 -33.87 13.95 4.24
CA TYR A 570 -33.28 15.25 4.59
C TYR A 570 -33.92 16.40 3.78
N PRO A 571 -35.26 16.52 3.76
CA PRO A 571 -35.96 17.49 2.91
C PRO A 571 -35.57 18.94 3.23
N ASP A 572 -35.29 19.26 4.49
CA ASP A 572 -34.94 20.61 4.94
C ASP A 572 -33.54 21.04 4.47
N SER A 573 -32.65 20.09 4.18
CA SER A 573 -31.29 20.34 3.71
C SER A 573 -31.13 20.18 2.19
N LEU A 574 -32.17 19.70 1.50
CA LEU A 574 -32.08 19.28 0.09
C LEU A 574 -31.63 20.40 -0.85
N GLU A 575 -32.32 21.55 -0.83
CA GLU A 575 -32.04 22.61 -1.80
C GLU A 575 -30.67 23.24 -1.55
N GLU A 576 -30.27 23.50 -0.30
CA GLU A 576 -28.92 24.00 0.00
C GLU A 576 -27.83 22.99 -0.41
N TRP A 577 -28.02 21.71 -0.09
CA TRP A 577 -27.08 20.65 -0.47
C TRP A 577 -26.93 20.52 -1.99
N LYS A 578 -28.04 20.68 -2.71
CA LYS A 578 -28.06 20.65 -4.17
C LYS A 578 -27.39 21.88 -4.77
N GLU A 579 -27.71 23.08 -4.28
CA GLU A 579 -27.11 24.34 -4.75
C GLU A 579 -25.58 24.35 -4.58
N LYS A 580 -25.07 23.82 -3.47
CA LYS A 580 -23.61 23.70 -3.24
C LYS A 580 -22.87 22.84 -4.26
N GLN A 581 -23.55 21.92 -4.92
CA GLN A 581 -22.95 20.98 -5.87
C GLN A 581 -23.14 21.41 -7.33
N LEU A 582 -24.00 22.37 -7.62
CA LEU A 582 -24.34 22.76 -8.99
C LEU A 582 -23.68 24.09 -9.36
N THR A 583 -23.00 24.11 -10.51
CA THR A 583 -22.49 25.32 -11.16
C THR A 583 -23.31 25.57 -12.40
N ASP A 584 -24.04 26.69 -12.43
CA ASP A 584 -24.97 27.04 -13.52
C ASP A 584 -25.97 25.92 -13.85
N GLY A 585 -26.47 25.24 -12.81
CA GLY A 585 -27.41 24.12 -12.92
C GLY A 585 -26.78 22.80 -13.38
N SER A 586 -25.50 22.78 -13.74
CA SER A 586 -24.76 21.57 -14.11
C SER A 586 -23.92 21.05 -12.94
N LEU A 587 -23.76 19.73 -12.85
CA LEU A 587 -22.88 19.10 -11.89
C LEU A 587 -21.48 19.02 -12.46
N VAL A 588 -20.60 19.92 -12.00
CA VAL A 588 -19.22 20.03 -12.42
C VAL A 588 -18.32 19.60 -11.26
N VAL A 589 -17.38 18.69 -11.51
CA VAL A 589 -16.41 18.23 -10.52
C VAL A 589 -15.00 18.38 -11.07
N TRP A 590 -14.04 18.69 -10.21
CA TRP A 590 -12.64 18.71 -10.59
C TRP A 590 -12.07 17.27 -10.61
N ASP A 591 -11.43 16.85 -11.71
CA ASP A 591 -10.77 15.54 -11.79
C ASP A 591 -9.31 15.65 -11.30
N PRO A 592 -8.95 15.00 -10.18
CA PRO A 592 -7.61 15.11 -9.60
C PRO A 592 -6.48 14.48 -10.42
N LEU A 593 -6.81 13.62 -11.39
CA LEU A 593 -5.81 12.95 -12.21
C LEU A 593 -5.53 13.71 -13.51
N THR A 594 -6.52 14.44 -14.03
CA THR A 594 -6.38 15.26 -15.24
C THR A 594 -6.21 16.74 -14.93
N GLU A 595 -6.52 17.17 -13.71
CA GLU A 595 -6.47 18.56 -13.23
C GLU A 595 -7.39 19.50 -14.03
N HIS A 596 -8.54 18.97 -14.45
CA HIS A 596 -9.55 19.66 -15.24
C HIS A 596 -10.96 19.43 -14.68
N ASP A 597 -11.84 20.40 -14.93
CA ASP A 597 -13.26 20.27 -14.61
C ASP A 597 -13.94 19.30 -15.58
N VAL A 598 -14.77 18.43 -15.02
CA VAL A 598 -15.55 17.42 -15.73
C VAL A 598 -17.02 17.63 -15.41
N VAL A 599 -17.82 17.78 -16.46
CA VAL A 599 -19.28 17.84 -16.34
C VAL A 599 -19.81 16.41 -16.20
N LEU A 600 -20.28 16.04 -15.02
CA LEU A 600 -20.89 14.72 -14.77
C LEU A 600 -22.33 14.66 -15.25
N PHE A 601 -23.04 15.79 -15.18
CA PHE A 601 -24.45 15.91 -15.55
C PHE A 601 -24.78 17.37 -15.91
N SER A 602 -25.57 17.58 -16.96
CA SER A 602 -26.10 18.89 -17.33
C SER A 602 -27.59 18.77 -17.70
N PRO A 603 -28.51 19.42 -16.98
CA PRO A 603 -29.92 19.39 -17.31
C PRO A 603 -30.16 20.10 -18.65
N GLY A 604 -30.75 19.39 -19.63
CA GLY A 604 -31.12 19.97 -20.93
C GLY A 604 -30.30 19.48 -22.13
N HIS A 605 -29.24 18.71 -21.90
CA HIS A 605 -28.60 17.89 -22.94
C HIS A 605 -29.09 16.44 -22.87
N ASP A 606 -30.41 16.24 -23.04
CA ASP A 606 -30.85 14.93 -23.53
C ASP A 606 -30.21 14.75 -24.90
N LYS A 607 -29.30 13.77 -25.02
CA LYS A 607 -28.72 13.36 -26.29
C LYS A 607 -29.87 12.86 -27.18
N SER A 608 -30.48 13.77 -27.94
CA SER A 608 -31.44 13.48 -29.00
C SER A 608 -30.80 12.64 -30.10
#